data_AF-A0A2G4IBR9-F1
#
_entry.id   AF-A0A2G4IBR9-F1
#
_cell.length_a   1.000
_cell.length_b   1.000
_cell.length_c   1.000
_cell.angle_alpha   90.00
_cell.angle_beta   90.00
_cell.angle_gamma   90.00
#
_symmetry.space_group_name_H-M   'P 1'
#
loop_
_entity.id
_entity.type
_entity.pdbx_description
1 polymer ?
#
loop_
_entity_poly.entity_id
_entity_poly.type
_entity_poly.pdbx_seq_one_letter_code
_entity_poly.pdbx_strand_id
1 'polypeptide(L)'
;MDPKKLERVMTAWGEFAPGITYCNHTLAQAASAFQPVFDVRQELAETEVRYTALIARRETNDAQANDLLLRIVNDVKAEPNGENSEVYRGMGYKTKSERSTGLTRKGTTDATVPALSSAS
;
A
#
# COMPACT_ATOMS: atom_id res chain seq x y z
N MET A 1 12.38 -9.11 -24.75
CA MET A 1 13.64 -8.66 -25.39
C MET A 1 14.51 -8.04 -24.31
N ASP A 2 15.78 -8.44 -24.21
CA ASP A 2 16.71 -7.80 -23.25
C ASP A 2 16.74 -6.29 -23.52
N PRO A 3 16.47 -5.43 -22.51
CA PRO A 3 16.36 -3.98 -22.70
C PRO A 3 17.61 -3.40 -23.36
N LYS A 4 18.81 -3.89 -23.01
CA LYS A 4 20.08 -3.37 -23.56
C LYS A 4 20.49 -3.98 -24.89
N LYS A 5 19.74 -4.97 -25.42
CA LYS A 5 20.10 -5.63 -26.68
C LYS A 5 20.08 -4.65 -27.85
N LEU A 6 19.10 -3.76 -27.89
CA LEU A 6 18.95 -2.78 -28.98
C LEU A 6 20.15 -1.81 -29.02
N GLU A 7 20.53 -1.28 -27.86
CA GLU A 7 21.70 -0.40 -27.69
C GLU A 7 22.96 -1.10 -28.15
N ARG A 8 23.21 -2.34 -27.67
CA ARG A 8 24.39 -3.11 -28.07
C ARG A 8 24.48 -3.34 -29.57
N VAL A 9 23.36 -3.63 -30.23
CA VAL A 9 23.30 -3.81 -31.69
C VAL A 9 23.62 -2.48 -32.41
N MET A 10 23.01 -1.39 -32.00
CA MET A 10 23.23 -0.06 -32.59
C MET A 10 24.68 0.41 -32.39
N THR A 11 25.24 0.21 -31.20
CA THR A 11 26.65 0.53 -30.89
C THR A 11 27.59 -0.29 -31.76
N ALA A 12 27.41 -1.62 -31.82
CA ALA A 12 28.28 -2.48 -32.61
C ALA A 12 28.19 -2.16 -34.11
N TRP A 13 27.00 -1.85 -34.64
CA TRP A 13 26.85 -1.40 -36.01
C TRP A 13 27.59 -0.09 -36.26
N GLY A 14 27.42 0.91 -35.38
CA GLY A 14 28.14 2.19 -35.49
C GLY A 14 29.66 2.06 -35.43
N GLU A 15 30.17 1.13 -34.63
CA GLU A 15 31.62 0.93 -34.44
C GLU A 15 32.25 0.14 -35.59
N PHE A 16 31.63 -0.96 -36.01
CA PHE A 16 32.26 -1.90 -36.94
C PHE A 16 31.77 -1.78 -38.39
N ALA A 17 30.61 -1.16 -38.63
CA ALA A 17 30.00 -1.12 -39.96
C ALA A 17 29.16 0.15 -40.25
N PRO A 18 29.60 1.37 -39.90
CA PRO A 18 28.75 2.58 -39.97
C PRO A 18 28.24 2.91 -41.37
N GLY A 19 28.96 2.51 -42.42
CA GLY A 19 28.58 2.72 -43.82
C GLY A 19 27.78 1.58 -44.46
N ILE A 20 27.54 0.48 -43.74
CA ILE A 20 26.82 -0.67 -44.28
C ILE A 20 25.32 -0.49 -44.02
N THR A 21 24.52 -0.80 -45.04
CA THR A 21 23.06 -0.87 -44.96
C THR A 21 22.64 -2.29 -44.56
N TYR A 22 21.83 -2.42 -43.52
CA TYR A 22 21.18 -3.68 -43.15
C TYR A 22 19.67 -3.52 -43.27
N CYS A 23 18.98 -4.55 -43.78
CA CYS A 23 17.51 -4.52 -43.95
C CYS A 23 16.99 -3.26 -44.68
N ASN A 24 17.75 -2.79 -45.70
CA ASN A 24 17.46 -1.55 -46.43
C ASN A 24 17.44 -0.28 -45.55
N HIS A 25 18.06 -0.30 -44.38
CA HIS A 25 18.23 0.84 -43.49
C HIS A 25 19.71 1.18 -43.32
N THR A 26 20.03 2.46 -43.44
CA THR A 26 21.27 3.03 -42.91
C THR A 26 21.21 3.07 -41.37
N LEU A 27 22.36 3.21 -40.72
CA LEU A 27 22.43 3.36 -39.26
C LEU A 27 21.55 4.52 -38.76
N ALA A 28 21.53 5.65 -39.48
CA ALA A 28 20.71 6.82 -39.11
C ALA A 28 19.20 6.56 -39.23
N GLN A 29 18.78 5.84 -40.28
CA GLN A 29 17.37 5.44 -40.45
C GLN A 29 16.95 4.43 -39.38
N ALA A 30 17.81 3.47 -39.05
CA ALA A 30 17.57 2.52 -37.97
C ALA A 30 17.46 3.23 -36.60
N ALA A 31 18.36 4.17 -36.30
CA ALA A 31 18.30 4.98 -35.08
C ALA A 31 16.97 5.73 -34.95
N SER A 32 16.54 6.36 -36.04
CA SER A 32 15.25 7.08 -36.10
C SER A 32 14.06 6.14 -35.90
N ALA A 33 14.09 4.95 -36.52
CA ALA A 33 13.03 3.95 -36.37
C ALA A 33 12.93 3.39 -34.94
N PHE A 34 14.04 3.35 -34.22
CA PHE A 34 14.10 2.87 -32.85
C PHE A 34 13.89 3.95 -31.78
N GLN A 35 13.90 5.24 -32.16
CA GLN A 35 13.71 6.35 -31.23
C GLN A 35 12.47 6.20 -30.33
N PRO A 36 11.29 5.79 -30.84
CA PRO A 36 10.10 5.63 -29.99
C PRO A 36 10.28 4.60 -28.86
N VAL A 37 11.12 3.59 -29.06
CA VAL A 37 11.44 2.59 -28.02
C VAL A 37 12.23 3.22 -26.89
N PHE A 38 13.17 4.11 -27.21
CA PHE A 38 13.94 4.85 -26.23
C PHE A 38 13.08 5.86 -25.49
N ASP A 39 12.23 6.59 -26.20
CA ASP A 39 11.34 7.60 -25.62
C ASP A 39 10.41 6.99 -24.56
N VAL A 40 9.75 5.86 -24.88
CA VAL A 40 8.86 5.16 -23.93
C VAL A 40 9.62 4.64 -22.70
N ARG A 41 10.86 4.17 -22.87
CA ARG A 41 11.68 3.71 -21.75
C ARG A 41 12.08 4.86 -20.83
N GLN A 42 12.41 6.00 -21.42
CA GLN A 42 12.71 7.21 -20.67
C GLN A 42 11.47 7.68 -19.90
N GLU A 43 10.31 7.75 -20.57
CA GLU A 43 9.04 8.11 -19.94
C GLU A 43 8.69 7.18 -18.76
N LEU A 44 8.92 5.87 -18.92
CA LEU A 44 8.71 4.91 -17.84
C LEU A 44 9.62 5.20 -16.64
N ALA A 45 10.92 5.41 -16.87
CA ALA A 45 11.86 5.72 -15.80
C ALA A 45 11.50 7.03 -15.06
N GLU A 46 11.11 8.07 -15.80
CA GLU A 46 10.63 9.33 -15.23
C GLU A 46 9.34 9.15 -14.42
N THR A 47 8.43 8.32 -14.92
CA THR A 47 7.16 8.00 -14.25
C THR A 47 7.38 7.19 -12.98
N GLU A 48 8.31 6.25 -12.95
CA GLU A 48 8.66 5.47 -11.76
C GLU A 48 9.20 6.36 -10.62
N VAL A 49 10.03 7.35 -10.97
CA VAL A 49 10.51 8.36 -10.02
C VAL A 49 9.34 9.17 -9.46
N ARG A 50 8.45 9.65 -10.33
CA ARG A 50 7.26 10.41 -9.92
C ARG A 50 6.33 9.57 -9.05
N TYR A 51 6.11 8.31 -9.40
CA TYR A 51 5.28 7.38 -8.65
C TYR A 51 5.81 7.19 -7.23
N THR A 52 7.12 6.95 -7.08
CA THR A 52 7.76 6.80 -5.78
C THR A 52 7.65 8.07 -4.94
N ALA A 53 7.84 9.25 -5.54
CA ALA A 53 7.66 10.52 -4.85
C ALA A 53 6.21 10.74 -4.37
N LEU A 54 5.22 10.33 -5.18
CA LEU A 54 3.80 10.41 -4.83
C LEU A 54 3.44 9.49 -3.67
N ILE A 55 4.02 8.29 -3.59
CA ILE A 55 3.84 7.39 -2.44
C ILE A 55 4.30 8.07 -1.16
N ALA A 56 5.53 8.60 -1.13
CA ALA A 56 6.07 9.27 0.06
C ALA A 56 5.22 10.48 0.49
N ARG A 57 4.74 11.26 -0.49
CA ARG A 57 3.84 12.39 -0.24
C ARG A 57 2.50 11.94 0.32
N ARG A 58 1.91 10.86 -0.22
CA ARG A 58 0.67 10.28 0.30
C ARG A 58 0.83 9.86 1.75
N GLU A 59 1.87 9.11 2.07
CA GLU A 59 2.13 8.64 3.44
C GLU A 59 2.27 9.80 4.43
N THR A 60 2.96 10.87 4.02
CA THR A 60 3.08 12.09 4.84
C THR A 60 1.73 12.75 5.08
N ASN A 61 0.91 12.89 4.04
CA ASN A 61 -0.42 13.49 4.15
C ASN A 61 -1.38 12.63 4.97
N ASP A 62 -1.34 11.32 4.80
CA ASP A 62 -2.19 10.37 5.55
C ASP A 62 -1.85 10.40 7.04
N ALA A 63 -0.58 10.51 7.40
CA ALA A 63 -0.16 10.68 8.79
C ALA A 63 -0.73 11.97 9.41
N GLN A 64 -0.62 13.09 8.70
CA GLN A 64 -1.18 14.38 9.15
C GLN A 64 -2.70 14.34 9.27
N ALA A 65 -3.38 13.69 8.32
CA ALA A 65 -4.83 13.53 8.35
C ALA A 65 -5.27 12.65 9.54
N ASN A 66 -4.53 11.58 9.81
CA ASN A 66 -4.80 10.70 10.96
C ASN A 66 -4.61 11.43 12.29
N ASP A 67 -3.57 12.26 12.43
CA ASP A 67 -3.36 13.08 13.63
C ASP A 67 -4.52 14.04 13.88
N LEU A 68 -5.02 14.70 12.82
CA LEU A 68 -6.18 15.57 12.92
C LEU A 68 -7.45 14.78 13.29
N LEU A 69 -7.66 13.63 12.66
CA LEU A 69 -8.80 12.75 12.93
C LEU A 69 -8.80 12.31 14.41
N LEU A 70 -7.64 11.92 14.96
CA LEU A 70 -7.52 11.55 16.36
C LEU A 70 -7.82 12.72 17.31
N ARG A 71 -7.40 13.94 16.97
CA ARG A 71 -7.76 15.14 17.75
C ARG A 71 -9.27 15.38 17.75
N ILE A 72 -9.91 15.28 16.59
CA ILE A 72 -11.37 15.41 16.47
C ILE A 72 -12.08 14.35 17.33
N VAL A 73 -11.64 13.09 17.26
CA VAL A 73 -12.22 12.02 18.07
C VAL A 73 -12.05 12.30 19.56
N ASN A 74 -10.89 12.80 19.99
CA ASN A 74 -10.65 13.15 21.39
C ASN A 74 -11.52 14.32 21.86
N ASP A 75 -11.77 15.31 20.99
CA ASP A 75 -12.68 16.42 21.26
C ASP A 75 -14.12 15.92 21.45
N VAL A 76 -14.61 15.05 20.55
CA VAL A 76 -15.91 14.40 20.69
C VAL A 76 -16.02 13.61 22.00
N LYS A 77 -14.94 12.98 22.46
CA LYS A 77 -14.93 12.26 23.75
C LYS A 77 -15.00 13.20 24.95
N ALA A 78 -14.50 14.43 24.84
CA ALA A 78 -14.48 15.41 25.92
C ALA A 78 -15.84 16.09 26.13
N GLU A 79 -16.73 16.06 25.14
CA GLU A 79 -18.09 16.58 25.22
C GLU A 79 -18.95 15.83 26.28
N PRO A 80 -20.02 16.46 26.82
CA PRO A 80 -20.83 15.88 27.90
C PRO A 80 -21.38 14.47 27.62
N ASN A 81 -21.81 14.20 26.37
CA ASN A 81 -22.27 12.87 25.96
C ASN A 81 -21.12 11.97 25.47
N GLY A 82 -19.96 12.55 25.18
CA GLY A 82 -18.66 11.89 25.01
C GLY A 82 -18.69 10.57 24.22
N GLU A 83 -18.14 9.54 24.87
CA GLU A 83 -18.07 8.17 24.35
C GLU A 83 -19.42 7.44 24.25
N ASN A 84 -20.52 8.02 24.70
CA ASN A 84 -21.87 7.50 24.51
C ASN A 84 -22.69 8.31 23.50
N SER A 85 -22.08 9.32 22.86
CA SER A 85 -22.75 10.16 21.87
C SER A 85 -23.06 9.41 20.57
N GLU A 86 -24.11 9.86 19.89
CA GLU A 86 -24.48 9.36 18.55
C GLU A 86 -23.36 9.65 17.53
N VAL A 87 -22.65 10.77 17.66
CA VAL A 87 -21.52 11.12 16.81
C VAL A 87 -20.38 10.13 16.98
N TYR A 88 -20.00 9.80 18.22
CA TYR A 88 -18.95 8.81 18.50
C TYR A 88 -19.32 7.41 17.95
N ARG A 89 -20.59 7.02 18.08
CA ARG A 89 -21.11 5.78 17.47
C ARG A 89 -21.08 5.83 15.94
N GLY A 90 -21.48 6.96 15.35
CA GLY A 90 -21.51 7.20 13.91
C GLY A 90 -20.13 7.19 13.26
N MET A 91 -19.08 7.57 14.00
CA MET A 91 -17.67 7.41 13.59
C MET A 91 -17.21 5.95 13.53
N GLY A 92 -18.06 4.99 13.91
CA GLY A 92 -17.77 3.56 13.88
C GLY A 92 -17.17 3.00 15.18
N TYR A 93 -17.01 3.83 16.22
CA TYR A 93 -16.56 3.35 17.52
C TYR A 93 -17.69 2.65 18.30
N LYS A 94 -17.31 1.69 19.15
CA LYS A 94 -18.23 1.15 20.17
C LYS A 94 -18.32 2.11 21.34
N THR A 95 -19.54 2.48 21.71
CA THR A 95 -19.83 3.35 22.85
C THR A 95 -19.41 2.70 24.17
N LYS A 96 -19.23 3.50 25.22
CA LYS A 96 -18.82 2.98 26.54
C LYS A 96 -19.85 1.97 27.08
N SER A 97 -21.14 2.23 26.90
CA SER A 97 -22.22 1.31 27.29
C SER A 97 -22.12 -0.04 26.55
N GLU A 98 -21.91 -0.04 25.24
CA GLU A 98 -21.77 -1.29 24.45
C GLU A 98 -20.49 -2.07 24.76
N ARG A 99 -19.40 -1.39 25.13
CA ARG A 99 -18.18 -2.07 25.59
C ARG A 99 -18.40 -2.73 26.96
N SER A 100 -19.21 -2.12 27.82
CA SER A 100 -19.53 -2.66 29.15
C SER A 100 -20.43 -3.90 29.11
N THR A 101 -21.16 -4.11 28.00
CA THR A 101 -22.04 -5.28 27.81
C THR A 101 -21.34 -6.48 27.18
N GLY A 102 -19.99 -6.47 27.10
CA GLY A 102 -19.21 -7.58 26.55
C GLY A 102 -19.53 -8.91 27.24
N LEU A 103 -19.82 -9.94 26.43
CA LEU A 103 -20.19 -11.30 26.82
C LEU A 103 -19.25 -11.84 27.92
N THR A 104 -19.70 -11.82 29.17
CA THR A 104 -19.04 -12.51 30.29
C THR A 104 -19.44 -13.97 30.18
N ARG A 105 -18.58 -14.85 29.63
CA ARG A 105 -18.75 -16.30 29.85
C ARG A 105 -18.52 -16.57 31.33
N LYS A 106 -19.58 -16.55 32.14
CA LYS A 106 -19.54 -17.19 33.45
C LYS A 106 -19.35 -18.68 33.20
N GLY A 107 -18.16 -19.20 33.47
CA GLY A 107 -17.93 -20.63 33.48
C GLY A 107 -18.94 -21.27 34.42
N THR A 108 -19.74 -22.20 33.89
CA THR A 108 -20.59 -23.07 34.68
C THR A 108 -19.69 -23.81 35.67
N THR A 109 -19.72 -23.38 36.93
CA THR A 109 -19.14 -24.17 38.02
C THR A 109 -20.14 -25.29 38.26
N ASP A 110 -19.87 -26.43 37.64
CA ASP A 110 -20.68 -27.63 37.78
C ASP A 110 -20.64 -28.09 39.24
N ALA A 111 -21.83 -28.26 39.82
CA ALA A 111 -22.02 -28.53 41.22
C ALA A 111 -21.54 -29.94 41.57
N THR A 112 -20.76 -30.01 42.64
CA THR A 112 -20.35 -31.20 43.39
C THR A 112 -21.49 -32.21 43.59
N VAL A 113 -21.24 -33.48 43.24
CA VAL A 113 -21.97 -34.63 43.79
C VAL A 113 -20.98 -35.42 44.68
N PRO A 114 -21.23 -35.62 45.98
CA PRO A 114 -20.38 -36.44 46.83
C PRO A 114 -20.81 -37.90 46.79
N ALA A 115 -19.86 -38.83 46.76
CA ALA A 115 -20.09 -40.22 47.18
C ALA A 115 -18.85 -40.77 47.87
N LEU A 116 -18.93 -40.88 49.21
CA LEU A 116 -18.03 -41.67 50.04
C LEU A 116 -18.37 -43.17 49.96
N SER A 117 -17.38 -43.98 50.36
CA SER A 117 -17.40 -45.41 50.76
C SER A 117 -16.85 -46.38 49.70
N SER A 118 -15.91 -47.29 49.98
CA SER A 118 -15.32 -47.74 51.25
C SER A 118 -14.00 -48.47 50.96
N ALA A 119 -13.04 -48.35 51.86
CA ALA A 119 -11.87 -49.21 51.96
C ALA A 119 -12.23 -50.49 52.73
N SER A 120 -11.68 -51.63 52.28
CA SER A 120 -10.97 -52.65 53.07
C SER A 120 -10.56 -53.81 52.18
#